data_AF-A0A9D6CM20-F1
#
_entry.id   AF-A0A9D6CM20-F1
#
_cell.length_a   1.000
_cell.length_b   1.000
_cell.length_c   1.000
_cell.angle_alpha   90.00
_cell.angle_beta   90.00
_cell.angle_gamma   90.00
#
_symmetry.space_group_name_H-M   'P 1'
#
loop_
_entity.id
_entity.type
_entity.pdbx_description
1 polymer ?
#
loop_
_entity_poly.entity_id
_entity_poly.type
_entity_poly.pdbx_seq_one_letter_code
_entity_poly.pdbx_strand_id
1 'polypeptide(L)'
;MRGQCRDCRFCRSVRSGACRVLSPLVGCRARRGLIPWGGRPGEGRRSSLMTFIRFIALVAAASLPAVALTIDDFSTSQTPAVTGIGNFAAGGDILGGERDVNLADGISFEATGGEATIVATSPTGTGVSSFAFLLYDGSDASNVASLGLGGAAVDEGGLADRFLLDLLEISGTTLSTILRVEIYETINDGAGAQVDLPFNVSTPTTIEIPFASFSPFGLGGDFNSVEQINLSFSNLVDGQRIVFDNFRTGTAVGPTVPEPGTVLLLGLGLLGMAAVRRKR
;
A
#
# COMPACT_ATOMS: atom_id res chain seq x y z
N MET A 1 -19.84 53.29 -27.09
CA MET A 1 -18.92 52.25 -26.56
C MET A 1 -19.78 51.19 -25.88
N ARG A 2 -19.69 49.95 -26.36
CA ARG A 2 -20.54 48.82 -25.94
C ARG A 2 -19.99 48.21 -24.65
N GLY A 3 -20.73 48.31 -23.55
CA GLY A 3 -20.49 47.54 -22.32
C GLY A 3 -21.59 46.51 -22.16
N GLN A 4 -21.28 45.25 -22.49
CA GLN A 4 -22.17 44.11 -22.26
C GLN A 4 -22.17 43.77 -20.76
N CYS A 5 -23.29 44.03 -20.08
CA CYS A 5 -23.61 43.33 -18.83
C CYS A 5 -24.13 41.94 -19.21
N ARG A 6 -23.38 40.88 -18.87
CA ARG A 6 -23.87 39.51 -19.00
C ARG A 6 -24.69 39.14 -17.77
N ASP A 7 -25.92 38.70 -18.05
CA ASP A 7 -26.91 38.20 -17.12
C ASP A 7 -26.41 37.02 -16.27
N CYS A 8 -26.51 37.18 -14.96
CA CYS A 8 -26.50 36.07 -14.01
C CYS A 8 -27.86 35.35 -14.07
N ARG A 9 -27.87 34.12 -14.62
CA ARG A 9 -29.03 33.22 -14.48
C ARG A 9 -28.99 32.55 -13.11
N PHE A 10 -30.05 32.73 -12.33
CA PHE A 10 -30.42 31.83 -11.24
C PHE A 10 -31.93 31.57 -11.32
N CYS A 11 -32.30 30.27 -11.38
CA CYS A 11 -33.43 29.64 -10.66
C CYS A 11 -33.93 28.36 -11.38
N ARG A 12 -33.72 27.21 -10.74
CA ARG A 12 -34.67 26.08 -10.62
C ARG A 12 -34.26 25.29 -9.38
N SER A 13 -35.01 25.43 -8.28
CA SER A 13 -36.14 24.56 -7.87
C SER A 13 -35.65 23.25 -7.25
N VAL A 14 -35.42 23.27 -5.94
CA VAL A 14 -35.46 22.08 -5.08
C VAL A 14 -36.43 22.38 -3.94
N ARG A 15 -37.39 21.46 -3.77
CA ARG A 15 -38.42 21.44 -2.73
C ARG A 15 -37.81 21.15 -1.36
N SER A 16 -38.59 21.47 -0.34
CA SER A 16 -38.49 21.11 1.09
C SER A 16 -37.38 21.75 1.92
N GLY A 17 -37.77 22.81 2.64
CA GLY A 17 -37.77 22.77 4.11
C GLY A 17 -36.50 23.18 4.86
N ALA A 18 -36.11 24.46 4.79
CA ALA A 18 -35.60 25.25 5.92
C ALA A 18 -35.22 26.65 5.43
N CYS A 19 -36.00 27.65 5.84
CA CYS A 19 -35.73 29.07 5.55
C CYS A 19 -34.80 29.60 6.65
N ARG A 20 -33.52 29.83 6.35
CA ARG A 20 -32.63 30.67 7.17
C ARG A 20 -32.24 31.91 6.39
N VAL A 21 -32.67 33.05 6.92
CA VAL A 21 -32.31 34.41 6.48
C VAL A 21 -30.87 34.67 6.90
N LEU A 22 -29.98 34.97 5.95
CA LEU A 22 -28.68 35.56 6.21
C LEU A 22 -28.63 36.95 5.56
N SER A 23 -28.36 37.94 6.42
CA SER A 23 -28.34 39.37 6.15
C SER A 23 -27.26 39.78 5.14
N PRO A 24 -27.46 40.90 4.40
CA PRO A 24 -26.49 41.42 3.47
C PRO A 24 -25.49 42.34 4.19
N LEU A 25 -24.20 41.98 4.20
CA LEU A 25 -23.13 42.92 4.56
C LEU A 25 -22.45 43.47 3.30
N VAL A 26 -22.91 44.68 3.00
CA VAL A 26 -22.25 45.78 2.30
C VAL A 26 -20.73 45.81 2.54
N GLY A 27 -19.94 45.95 1.47
CA GLY A 27 -18.48 46.09 1.62
C GLY A 27 -17.68 46.31 0.34
N CYS A 28 -18.14 47.16 -0.59
CA CYS A 28 -17.28 47.69 -1.66
C CYS A 28 -16.22 48.63 -1.05
N ARG A 29 -14.93 48.28 -1.11
CA ARG A 29 -13.84 49.26 -0.95
C ARG A 29 -12.67 48.94 -1.87
N ALA A 30 -12.69 49.55 -3.06
CA ALA A 30 -11.52 49.70 -3.90
C ALA A 30 -10.52 50.65 -3.21
N ARG A 31 -9.38 50.13 -2.74
CA ARG A 31 -8.20 50.93 -2.42
C ARG A 31 -7.18 50.76 -3.54
N ARG A 32 -7.10 51.75 -4.42
CA ARG A 32 -5.92 51.99 -5.27
C ARG A 32 -4.83 52.56 -4.37
N GLY A 33 -3.92 51.71 -3.92
CA GLY A 33 -2.63 52.12 -3.37
C GLY A 33 -1.64 52.30 -4.51
N LEU A 34 -1.25 53.55 -4.76
CA LEU A 34 -0.08 53.90 -5.58
C LEU A 34 1.17 53.28 -4.93
N ILE A 35 1.87 52.43 -5.66
CA ILE A 35 3.21 51.95 -5.29
C ILE A 35 4.22 53.00 -5.77
N PRO A 36 4.99 53.65 -4.88
CA PRO A 36 6.06 54.55 -5.30
C PRO A 36 7.22 53.72 -5.86
N TRP A 37 7.52 53.95 -7.13
CA TRP A 37 8.76 53.55 -7.77
C TRP A 37 9.92 54.36 -7.18
N GLY A 38 10.71 53.73 -6.32
CA GLY A 38 11.89 54.31 -5.68
C GLY A 38 12.91 53.24 -5.31
N GLY A 39 13.32 52.42 -6.28
CA GLY A 39 14.36 51.40 -6.09
C GLY A 39 15.74 52.03 -6.14
N ARG A 40 16.44 52.06 -5.01
CA ARG A 40 17.88 52.35 -4.92
C ARG A 40 18.67 51.21 -5.59
N PRO A 41 19.61 51.50 -6.51
CA PRO A 41 20.49 50.49 -7.06
C PRO A 41 21.63 50.22 -6.06
N GLY A 42 21.62 49.06 -5.39
CA GLY A 42 22.77 48.69 -4.55
C GLY A 42 22.65 47.46 -3.66
N GLU A 43 21.44 46.99 -3.33
CA GLU A 43 21.27 46.06 -2.19
C GLU A 43 20.50 44.78 -2.54
N GLY A 44 20.70 44.24 -3.74
CA GLY A 44 19.82 43.20 -4.31
C GLY A 44 20.38 41.77 -4.41
N ARG A 45 21.60 41.47 -3.94
CA ARG A 45 22.26 40.18 -4.27
C ARG A 45 22.27 39.10 -3.18
N ARG A 46 21.86 39.38 -1.94
CA ARG A 46 21.87 38.36 -0.87
C ARG A 46 20.52 37.70 -0.59
N SER A 47 19.40 38.30 -1.01
CA SER A 47 18.05 37.77 -0.76
C SER A 47 17.63 36.63 -1.70
N SER A 48 18.10 36.63 -2.97
CA SER A 48 17.70 35.63 -3.96
C SER A 48 18.27 34.23 -3.71
N LEU A 49 19.46 34.12 -3.10
CA LEU A 49 20.13 32.84 -2.84
C LEU A 49 19.40 32.03 -1.74
N MET A 50 18.95 32.68 -0.66
CA MET A 50 18.23 31.97 0.41
C MET A 50 16.85 31.49 -0.04
N THR A 51 16.16 32.23 -0.92
CA THR A 51 14.88 31.79 -1.48
C THR A 51 15.06 30.58 -2.40
N PHE A 52 16.13 30.53 -3.19
CA PHE A 52 16.42 29.40 -4.07
C PHE A 52 16.78 28.12 -3.28
N ILE A 53 17.56 28.24 -2.20
CA ILE A 53 17.90 27.10 -1.32
C ILE A 53 16.65 26.53 -0.64
N ARG A 54 15.72 27.38 -0.19
CA ARG A 54 14.45 26.93 0.40
C ARG A 54 13.55 26.21 -0.60
N PHE A 55 13.56 26.63 -1.87
CA PHE A 55 12.80 25.99 -2.93
C PHE A 55 13.37 24.59 -3.27
N ILE A 56 14.69 24.44 -3.30
CA ILE A 56 15.35 23.14 -3.51
C ILE A 56 15.06 22.18 -2.34
N ALA A 57 15.14 22.67 -1.10
CA ALA A 57 14.85 21.85 0.08
C ALA A 57 13.38 21.38 0.13
N LEU A 58 12.44 22.21 -0.33
CA LEU A 58 11.01 21.84 -0.38
C LEU A 58 10.72 20.81 -1.48
N VAL A 59 11.37 20.92 -2.64
CA VAL A 59 11.20 19.96 -3.75
C VAL A 59 11.86 18.62 -3.44
N ALA A 60 12.98 18.60 -2.72
CA ALA A 60 13.65 17.37 -2.32
C ALA A 60 12.92 16.59 -1.21
N ALA A 61 12.10 17.26 -0.39
CA ALA A 61 11.33 16.61 0.67
C ALA A 61 10.05 15.90 0.16
N ALA A 62 9.63 16.17 -1.08
CA ALA A 62 8.38 15.64 -1.65
C ALA A 62 8.54 14.28 -2.36
N SER A 63 9.74 13.69 -2.37
CA SER A 63 10.03 12.45 -3.08
C SER A 63 10.71 11.41 -2.19
N LEU A 64 10.22 11.23 -0.96
CA LEU A 64 10.63 10.06 -0.19
C LEU A 64 9.98 8.83 -0.83
N PRO A 65 10.74 7.74 -1.08
CA PRO A 65 10.14 6.49 -1.53
C PRO A 65 9.11 6.03 -0.50
N ALA A 66 8.01 5.44 -0.99
CA ALA A 66 7.08 4.72 -0.15
C ALA A 66 7.87 3.67 0.66
N VAL A 67 7.82 3.76 1.98
CA VAL A 67 8.44 2.76 2.85
C VAL A 67 7.44 1.64 2.96
N ALA A 68 7.57 0.59 2.13
CA ALA A 68 6.67 -0.56 2.15
C ALA A 68 6.26 -0.98 3.58
N LEU A 69 4.95 -1.04 3.85
CA LEU A 69 4.43 -1.63 5.07
C LEU A 69 4.62 -3.15 5.01
N THR A 70 5.53 -3.66 5.85
CA THR A 70 5.66 -5.11 6.06
C THR A 70 4.44 -5.62 6.79
N ILE A 71 3.78 -6.62 6.21
CA ILE A 71 2.66 -7.34 6.83
C ILE A 71 3.21 -8.53 7.61
N ASP A 72 4.13 -9.28 7.00
CA ASP A 72 4.81 -10.41 7.64
C ASP A 72 6.09 -10.76 6.88
N ASP A 73 7.22 -10.76 7.58
CA ASP A 73 8.49 -11.21 7.02
C ASP A 73 8.81 -12.69 7.31
N PHE A 74 7.90 -13.39 8.01
CA PHE A 74 8.03 -14.79 8.43
C PHE A 74 9.28 -15.10 9.27
N SER A 75 9.90 -14.07 9.88
CA SER A 75 11.01 -14.24 10.82
C SER A 75 10.55 -14.83 12.16
N THR A 76 9.29 -14.55 12.54
CA THR A 76 8.65 -15.14 13.73
C THR A 76 8.29 -16.60 13.46
N SER A 77 9.03 -17.49 14.12
CA SER A 77 8.90 -18.92 13.94
C SER A 77 7.52 -19.46 14.34
N GLN A 78 7.02 -20.37 13.52
CA GLN A 78 5.85 -21.20 13.80
C GLN A 78 6.23 -22.64 13.54
N THR A 79 6.93 -23.20 14.53
CA THR A 79 7.54 -24.53 14.49
C THR A 79 7.19 -25.34 15.75
N PRO A 80 7.00 -26.67 15.66
CA PRO A 80 7.01 -27.48 14.44
C PRO A 80 5.86 -27.09 13.49
N ALA A 81 5.91 -27.57 12.24
CA ALA A 81 4.86 -27.32 11.27
C ALA A 81 3.47 -27.57 11.87
N VAL A 82 2.58 -26.60 11.72
CA VAL A 82 1.23 -26.64 12.26
C VAL A 82 0.28 -27.29 11.26
N THR A 83 -0.78 -27.90 11.79
CA THR A 83 -1.84 -28.55 11.01
C THR A 83 -3.20 -28.15 11.57
N GLY A 84 -4.23 -28.16 10.71
CA GLY A 84 -5.60 -27.82 11.10
C GLY A 84 -5.81 -26.34 11.45
N ILE A 85 -6.83 -26.10 12.26
CA ILE A 85 -7.34 -24.76 12.60
C ILE A 85 -6.87 -24.36 14.00
N GLY A 86 -6.58 -23.08 14.21
CA GLY A 86 -6.37 -22.54 15.55
C GLY A 86 -4.92 -22.42 15.99
N ASN A 87 -4.01 -22.33 15.03
CA ASN A 87 -2.60 -22.13 15.32
C ASN A 87 -2.26 -20.66 15.06
N PHE A 88 -1.57 -20.02 15.99
CA PHE A 88 -1.13 -18.65 15.81
C PHE A 88 0.33 -18.48 16.23
N ALA A 89 0.98 -17.46 15.68
CA ALA A 89 2.29 -17.01 16.10
C ALA A 89 2.24 -15.51 16.41
N ALA A 90 2.64 -15.12 17.62
CA ALA A 90 2.75 -13.72 18.01
C ALA A 90 4.18 -13.21 17.79
N GLY A 91 4.32 -12.06 17.15
CA GLY A 91 5.61 -11.50 16.74
C GLY A 91 5.54 -10.01 16.44
N GLY A 92 6.60 -9.27 16.78
CA GLY A 92 6.68 -7.82 16.53
C GLY A 92 6.87 -7.44 15.06
N ASP A 93 7.33 -8.39 14.25
CA ASP A 93 7.56 -8.23 12.81
C ASP A 93 6.32 -8.63 11.98
N ILE A 94 5.20 -8.93 12.66
CA ILE A 94 3.90 -9.25 12.05
C ILE A 94 2.97 -8.06 12.28
N LEU A 95 2.31 -7.59 11.22
CA LEU A 95 1.29 -6.54 11.31
C LEU A 95 0.15 -7.00 12.22
N GLY A 96 -0.22 -6.15 13.19
CA GLY A 96 -1.19 -6.51 14.21
C GLY A 96 -0.61 -7.32 15.37
N GLY A 97 0.62 -7.80 15.26
CA GLY A 97 1.33 -8.52 16.33
C GLY A 97 1.14 -10.03 16.33
N GLU A 98 0.31 -10.58 15.43
CA GLU A 98 0.15 -12.02 15.27
C GLU A 98 -0.28 -12.45 13.86
N ARG A 99 -0.06 -13.74 13.59
CA ARG A 99 -0.52 -14.44 12.39
C ARG A 99 -1.30 -15.66 12.82
N ASP A 100 -2.58 -15.74 12.44
CA ASP A 100 -3.38 -16.95 12.57
C ASP A 100 -3.29 -17.83 11.33
N VAL A 101 -3.32 -19.12 11.56
CA VAL A 101 -3.16 -20.14 10.52
C VAL A 101 -4.33 -21.12 10.61
N ASN A 102 -5.10 -21.15 9.51
CA ASN A 102 -6.26 -22.02 9.35
C ASN A 102 -6.11 -22.87 8.08
N LEU A 103 -5.91 -24.16 8.29
CA LEU A 103 -5.55 -25.11 7.24
C LEU A 103 -6.65 -26.15 7.06
N ALA A 104 -6.92 -26.51 5.80
CA ALA A 104 -7.70 -27.69 5.48
C ALA A 104 -6.95 -28.98 5.89
N ASP A 105 -7.70 -30.09 6.01
CA ASP A 105 -7.12 -31.39 6.31
C ASP A 105 -6.07 -31.80 5.25
N GLY A 106 -4.95 -32.35 5.71
CA GLY A 106 -3.83 -32.75 4.86
C GLY A 106 -2.95 -31.58 4.40
N ILE A 107 -3.13 -30.37 4.93
CA ILE A 107 -2.23 -29.23 4.70
C ILE A 107 -1.44 -28.94 5.98
N SER A 108 -0.15 -28.67 5.83
CA SER A 108 0.71 -28.15 6.89
C SER A 108 1.32 -26.80 6.50
N PHE A 109 1.62 -26.00 7.53
CA PHE A 109 2.29 -24.72 7.40
C PHE A 109 3.46 -24.63 8.38
N GLU A 110 4.57 -24.07 7.94
CA GLU A 110 5.72 -23.77 8.78
C GLU A 110 6.26 -22.39 8.41
N ALA A 111 6.63 -21.58 9.39
CA ALA A 111 7.38 -20.34 9.18
C ALA A 111 8.67 -20.41 10.01
N THR A 112 9.81 -20.18 9.40
CA THR A 112 11.11 -20.19 10.08
C THR A 112 12.17 -19.44 9.29
N GLY A 113 13.00 -18.66 9.99
CA GLY A 113 14.16 -18.01 9.38
C GLY A 113 13.85 -16.98 8.30
N GLY A 114 12.63 -16.43 8.26
CA GLY A 114 12.19 -15.48 7.24
C GLY A 114 11.45 -16.11 6.06
N GLU A 115 11.23 -17.43 6.08
CA GLU A 115 10.52 -18.14 5.02
C GLU A 115 9.28 -18.86 5.58
N ALA A 116 8.21 -18.88 4.79
CA ALA A 116 7.03 -19.67 5.01
C ALA A 116 6.93 -20.81 3.98
N THR A 117 6.56 -22.00 4.46
CA THR A 117 6.34 -23.19 3.65
C THR A 117 4.96 -23.76 3.89
N ILE A 118 4.21 -23.97 2.82
CA ILE A 118 2.97 -24.76 2.80
C ILE A 118 3.27 -26.11 2.13
N VAL A 119 2.86 -27.21 2.77
CA VAL A 119 2.93 -28.54 2.17
C VAL A 119 1.55 -29.18 2.19
N ALA A 120 1.14 -29.73 1.06
CA ALA A 120 -0.09 -30.49 0.92
C ALA A 120 0.24 -31.99 0.86
N THR A 121 -0.15 -32.74 1.88
CA THR A 121 -0.06 -34.20 1.95
C THR A 121 -1.47 -34.78 2.03
N SER A 122 -1.92 -35.33 0.90
CA SER A 122 -3.20 -36.01 0.76
C SER A 122 -4.39 -35.17 1.27
N PRO A 123 -4.75 -34.05 0.59
CA PRO A 123 -6.03 -33.38 0.83
C PRO A 123 -7.16 -34.36 0.47
N THR A 124 -7.61 -35.15 1.46
CA THR A 124 -8.57 -36.24 1.25
C THR A 124 -9.95 -35.68 0.99
N GLY A 125 -10.37 -35.72 -0.27
CA GLY A 125 -11.77 -35.60 -0.66
C GLY A 125 -11.91 -35.04 -2.05
N THR A 126 -12.40 -35.85 -2.99
CA THR A 126 -12.97 -35.33 -4.24
C THR A 126 -14.05 -34.30 -3.89
N GLY A 127 -13.75 -33.01 -4.05
CA GLY A 127 -14.67 -31.90 -3.76
C GLY A 127 -14.45 -31.16 -2.45
N VAL A 128 -13.40 -31.44 -1.67
CA VAL A 128 -13.01 -30.60 -0.52
C VAL A 128 -12.06 -29.52 -1.02
N SER A 129 -12.41 -28.26 -0.83
CA SER A 129 -11.51 -27.13 -1.12
C SER A 129 -10.29 -27.24 -0.22
N SER A 130 -9.14 -27.60 -0.80
CA SER A 130 -7.85 -27.59 -0.10
C SER A 130 -7.36 -26.15 -0.02
N PHE A 131 -7.28 -25.63 1.20
CA PHE A 131 -6.89 -24.25 1.46
C PHE A 131 -5.88 -24.13 2.59
N ALA A 132 -5.11 -23.06 2.54
CA ALA A 132 -4.35 -22.51 3.64
C ALA A 132 -4.70 -21.04 3.77
N PHE A 133 -5.20 -20.62 4.93
CA PHE A 133 -5.46 -19.23 5.29
C PHE A 133 -4.45 -18.76 6.32
N LEU A 134 -3.85 -17.60 6.05
CA LEU A 134 -3.07 -16.82 6.99
C LEU A 134 -3.86 -15.53 7.25
N LEU A 135 -4.21 -15.28 8.50
CA LEU A 135 -5.01 -14.13 8.91
C LEU A 135 -4.14 -13.19 9.74
N TYR A 136 -4.34 -11.90 9.50
CA TYR A 136 -3.71 -10.80 10.20
C TYR A 136 -4.82 -9.86 10.64
N ASP A 137 -5.36 -10.07 11.83
CA ASP A 137 -6.46 -9.30 12.41
C ASP A 137 -6.12 -8.65 13.75
N GLY A 138 -4.88 -8.81 14.22
CA GLY A 138 -4.38 -8.13 15.42
C GLY A 138 -4.36 -9.04 16.65
N SER A 139 -3.47 -8.74 17.59
CA SER A 139 -3.17 -9.64 18.70
C SER A 139 -4.33 -9.85 19.68
N ASP A 140 -5.12 -10.90 19.43
CA ASP A 140 -6.17 -11.38 20.31
C ASP A 140 -6.07 -12.88 20.63
N ALA A 141 -5.11 -13.58 20.02
CA ALA A 141 -4.86 -15.00 20.17
C ALA A 141 -6.10 -15.86 19.87
N SER A 142 -6.91 -15.43 18.89
CA SER A 142 -8.14 -16.07 18.46
C SER A 142 -8.10 -16.44 16.99
N ASN A 143 -8.56 -17.65 16.68
CA ASN A 143 -8.74 -18.09 15.30
C ASN A 143 -10.10 -17.73 14.71
N VAL A 144 -10.93 -17.04 15.48
CA VAL A 144 -12.18 -16.44 15.01
C VAL A 144 -11.81 -15.10 14.43
N ALA A 145 -12.16 -14.89 13.15
CA ALA A 145 -12.01 -13.61 12.46
C ALA A 145 -12.40 -12.47 13.39
N SER A 146 -11.37 -11.85 13.92
CA SER A 146 -11.42 -10.70 14.76
C SER A 146 -11.25 -9.51 13.86
N LEU A 147 -11.75 -8.36 14.29
CA LEU A 147 -11.51 -7.11 13.57
C LEU A 147 -10.74 -6.24 14.54
N GLY A 148 -9.42 -6.22 14.39
CA GLY A 148 -8.52 -5.77 15.46
C GLY A 148 -7.24 -5.10 14.99
N LEU A 149 -7.00 -4.93 13.68
CA LEU A 149 -5.89 -4.10 13.19
C LEU A 149 -6.06 -2.61 13.54
N GLY A 150 -7.26 -2.18 13.96
CA GLY A 150 -7.53 -0.84 14.45
C GLY A 150 -7.60 0.19 13.34
N GLY A 151 -8.10 -0.21 12.17
CA GLY A 151 -8.19 0.63 10.98
C GLY A 151 -6.82 0.96 10.38
N ALA A 152 -5.98 -0.06 10.18
CA ALA A 152 -4.68 0.09 9.57
C ALA A 152 -4.78 0.66 8.14
N ALA A 153 -3.99 1.68 7.84
CA ALA A 153 -3.88 2.25 6.50
C ALA A 153 -2.80 1.52 5.69
N VAL A 154 -3.21 0.51 4.93
CA VAL A 154 -2.29 -0.37 4.17
C VAL A 154 -1.83 0.25 2.85
N ASP A 155 -2.55 1.28 2.35
CA ASP A 155 -2.11 2.08 1.21
C ASP A 155 -1.06 3.14 1.58
N GLU A 156 -0.73 3.26 2.87
CA GLU A 156 0.26 4.18 3.40
C GLU A 156 -0.02 5.66 3.03
N GLY A 157 -1.30 6.04 3.00
CA GLY A 157 -1.73 7.37 2.57
C GLY A 157 -1.61 7.56 1.05
N GLY A 158 -1.78 6.47 0.29
CA GLY A 158 -1.69 6.42 -1.17
C GLY A 158 -0.27 6.29 -1.72
N LEU A 159 0.71 5.94 -0.88
CA LEU A 159 2.08 5.68 -1.30
C LEU A 159 2.27 4.26 -1.84
N ALA A 160 1.50 3.29 -1.33
CA ALA A 160 1.43 1.94 -1.86
C ALA A 160 0.21 1.78 -2.80
N ASP A 161 0.36 0.97 -3.85
CA ASP A 161 -0.69 0.69 -4.83
C ASP A 161 -0.95 -0.81 -5.05
N ARG A 162 -0.27 -1.67 -4.29
CA ARG A 162 -0.37 -3.14 -4.40
C ARG A 162 0.09 -3.87 -3.14
N PHE A 163 -0.32 -5.12 -3.03
CA PHE A 163 0.37 -6.12 -2.21
C PHE A 163 1.48 -6.79 -3.02
N LEU A 164 2.55 -7.15 -2.33
CA LEU A 164 3.72 -7.85 -2.83
C LEU A 164 3.95 -9.10 -1.97
N LEU A 165 4.18 -10.24 -2.62
CA LEU A 165 4.59 -11.48 -1.98
C LEU A 165 5.78 -12.05 -2.75
N ASP A 166 6.89 -12.28 -2.07
CA ASP A 166 8.05 -12.89 -2.70
C ASP A 166 7.83 -14.42 -2.70
N LEU A 167 7.71 -14.99 -3.89
CA LEU A 167 7.43 -16.40 -4.13
C LEU A 167 8.73 -17.09 -4.54
N LEU A 168 9.22 -17.96 -3.67
CA LEU A 168 10.52 -18.61 -3.81
C LEU A 168 10.43 -19.92 -4.59
N GLU A 169 9.39 -20.72 -4.31
CA GLU A 169 9.22 -22.04 -4.91
C GLU A 169 7.74 -22.44 -5.01
N ILE A 170 7.37 -23.09 -6.11
CA ILE A 170 6.17 -23.95 -6.21
C ILE A 170 6.61 -25.25 -6.87
N SER A 171 6.37 -26.37 -6.20
CA SER A 171 6.73 -27.70 -6.69
C SER A 171 5.64 -28.74 -6.37
N GLY A 172 5.71 -29.90 -7.04
CA GLY A 172 4.81 -31.03 -6.76
C GLY A 172 3.39 -30.93 -7.33
N THR A 173 3.11 -30.02 -8.27
CA THR A 173 1.79 -29.88 -8.91
C THR A 173 1.87 -29.81 -10.44
N THR A 174 0.75 -30.11 -11.09
CA THR A 174 0.49 -29.85 -12.52
C THR A 174 -0.70 -28.91 -12.74
N LEU A 175 -1.33 -28.46 -11.65
CA LEU A 175 -2.49 -27.57 -11.65
C LEU A 175 -2.12 -26.18 -11.13
N SER A 176 -2.88 -25.17 -11.56
CA SER A 176 -2.77 -23.81 -11.04
C SER A 176 -3.23 -23.75 -9.59
N THR A 177 -2.47 -23.05 -8.75
CA THR A 177 -2.87 -22.67 -7.39
C THR A 177 -3.40 -21.26 -7.43
N ILE A 178 -4.46 -20.98 -6.68
CA ILE A 178 -5.01 -19.63 -6.59
C ILE A 178 -4.45 -18.99 -5.31
N LEU A 179 -3.73 -17.89 -5.49
CA LEU A 179 -3.42 -16.95 -4.42
C LEU A 179 -4.53 -15.91 -4.35
N ARG A 180 -5.04 -15.63 -3.15
CA ARG A 180 -6.04 -14.60 -2.92
C ARG A 180 -5.68 -13.78 -1.70
N VAL A 181 -5.79 -12.46 -1.85
CA VAL A 181 -5.69 -11.50 -0.76
C VAL A 181 -7.05 -10.85 -0.57
N GLU A 182 -7.53 -10.87 0.66
CA GLU A 182 -8.77 -10.20 1.06
C GLU A 182 -8.46 -9.23 2.20
N ILE A 183 -9.12 -8.08 2.18
CA ILE A 183 -9.10 -7.13 3.28
C ILE A 183 -10.52 -6.95 3.79
N TYR A 184 -10.66 -6.71 5.08
CA TYR A 184 -11.93 -6.46 5.73
C TYR A 184 -11.85 -5.16 6.53
N GLU A 185 -12.87 -4.32 6.38
CA GLU A 185 -13.15 -3.17 7.24
C GLU A 185 -14.19 -3.55 8.29
N THR A 186 -15.13 -4.41 7.91
CA THR A 186 -16.09 -5.06 8.79
C THR A 186 -16.27 -6.52 8.37
N ILE A 187 -17.00 -7.31 9.15
CA ILE A 187 -17.27 -8.72 8.81
C ILE A 187 -18.04 -8.89 7.48
N ASN A 188 -18.74 -7.84 7.03
CA ASN A 188 -19.52 -7.86 5.79
C ASN A 188 -18.97 -6.93 4.70
N ASP A 189 -18.01 -6.08 5.02
CA ASP A 189 -17.49 -5.04 4.14
C ASP A 189 -15.98 -5.23 3.96
N GLY A 190 -15.57 -5.37 2.70
CA GLY A 190 -14.17 -5.55 2.37
C GLY A 190 -13.95 -5.60 0.87
N ALA A 191 -12.78 -6.06 0.48
CA ALA A 191 -12.46 -6.27 -0.93
C ALA A 191 -11.47 -7.43 -1.09
N GLY A 192 -11.52 -8.10 -2.23
CA GLY A 192 -10.63 -9.21 -2.53
C GLY A 192 -10.09 -9.18 -3.95
N ALA A 193 -8.87 -9.66 -4.11
CA ALA A 193 -8.27 -9.95 -5.40
C ALA A 193 -7.65 -11.34 -5.40
N GLN A 194 -7.58 -11.95 -6.58
CA GLN A 194 -6.95 -13.25 -6.75
C GLN A 194 -6.04 -13.27 -7.98
N VAL A 195 -5.00 -14.08 -7.90
CA VAL A 195 -4.03 -14.34 -8.96
C VAL A 195 -3.82 -15.84 -9.08
N ASP A 196 -3.84 -16.34 -10.31
CA ASP A 196 -3.42 -17.70 -10.63
C ASP A 196 -1.90 -17.78 -10.56
N LEU A 197 -1.39 -18.59 -9.65
CA LEU A 197 0.04 -18.88 -9.54
C LEU A 197 0.44 -19.90 -10.61
N PRO A 198 1.65 -19.77 -11.18
CA PRO A 198 2.18 -20.77 -12.10
C PRO A 198 2.32 -22.13 -11.40
N PHE A 199 2.12 -23.21 -12.15
CA PHE A 199 2.19 -24.60 -11.63
C PHE A 199 3.60 -25.00 -11.14
N ASN A 200 4.64 -24.26 -11.54
CA ASN A 200 6.01 -24.48 -11.06
C ASN A 200 6.75 -23.15 -11.02
N VAL A 201 7.41 -22.89 -9.89
CA VAL A 201 8.35 -21.79 -9.71
C VAL A 201 9.65 -22.38 -9.22
N SER A 202 10.69 -22.28 -10.06
CA SER A 202 12.06 -22.69 -9.73
C SER A 202 13.02 -21.50 -9.66
N THR A 203 12.53 -20.29 -9.90
CA THR A 203 13.28 -19.04 -9.82
C THR A 203 12.44 -18.05 -9.02
N PRO A 204 12.97 -17.53 -7.91
CA PRO A 204 12.24 -16.58 -7.08
C PRO A 204 11.67 -15.42 -7.90
N THR A 205 10.43 -15.05 -7.60
CA THR A 205 9.71 -13.96 -8.27
C THR A 205 8.83 -13.24 -7.26
N THR A 206 8.58 -11.96 -7.47
CA THR A 206 7.58 -11.23 -6.69
C THR A 206 6.22 -11.34 -7.39
N ILE A 207 5.20 -11.76 -6.64
CA ILE A 207 3.81 -11.70 -7.06
C ILE A 207 3.26 -10.33 -6.66
N GLU A 208 2.67 -9.64 -7.63
CA GLU A 208 2.10 -8.32 -7.44
C GLU A 208 0.58 -8.38 -7.55
N ILE A 209 -0.13 -7.84 -6.56
CA ILE A 209 -1.59 -7.79 -6.55
C ILE A 209 -2.03 -6.33 -6.42
N PRO A 210 -2.26 -5.63 -7.56
CA PRO A 210 -2.63 -4.22 -7.56
C PRO A 210 -3.94 -3.98 -6.82
N PHE A 211 -4.03 -2.91 -6.02
CA PHE A 211 -5.28 -2.53 -5.34
C PHE A 211 -6.42 -2.27 -6.34
N ALA A 212 -6.11 -1.79 -7.54
CA ALA A 212 -7.07 -1.61 -8.63
C ALA A 212 -7.69 -2.93 -9.14
N SER A 213 -7.11 -4.09 -8.80
CA SER A 213 -7.67 -5.41 -9.13
C SER A 213 -8.67 -5.93 -8.10
N PHE A 214 -8.75 -5.29 -6.94
CA PHE A 214 -9.66 -5.69 -5.87
C PHE A 214 -11.10 -5.40 -6.25
N SER A 215 -11.95 -6.41 -6.06
CA SER A 215 -13.40 -6.28 -6.19
C SER A 215 -14.01 -6.13 -4.81
N PRO A 216 -14.73 -5.03 -4.53
CA PRO A 216 -15.36 -4.85 -3.24
C PRO A 216 -16.53 -5.81 -3.05
N PHE A 217 -16.76 -6.20 -1.81
CA PHE A 217 -17.99 -6.82 -1.35
C PHE A 217 -18.57 -5.99 -0.20
N GLY A 218 -19.91 -5.89 -0.15
CA GLY A 218 -20.57 -4.95 0.75
C GLY A 218 -20.32 -3.49 0.33
N LEU A 219 -19.98 -2.64 1.30
CA LEU A 219 -19.59 -1.24 1.12
C LEU A 219 -18.07 -1.00 1.16
N GLY A 220 -17.26 -2.06 1.25
CA GLY A 220 -15.83 -1.94 1.48
C GLY A 220 -14.99 -1.60 0.24
N GLY A 221 -13.68 -1.72 0.41
CA GLY A 221 -12.64 -1.34 -0.57
C GLY A 221 -11.84 -0.11 -0.17
N ASP A 222 -11.93 0.32 1.10
CA ASP A 222 -11.05 1.33 1.67
C ASP A 222 -9.80 0.69 2.28
N PHE A 223 -8.66 0.96 1.65
CA PHE A 223 -7.34 0.50 2.12
C PHE A 223 -6.80 1.38 3.28
N ASN A 224 -7.52 2.41 3.72
CA ASN A 224 -7.10 3.30 4.81
C ASN A 224 -7.64 2.90 6.19
N SER A 225 -8.55 1.91 6.26
CA SER A 225 -9.21 1.51 7.50
C SER A 225 -9.38 -0.02 7.57
N VAL A 226 -8.30 -0.74 7.29
CA VAL A 226 -8.32 -2.20 7.29
C VAL A 226 -8.30 -2.74 8.72
N GLU A 227 -9.23 -3.62 9.04
CA GLU A 227 -9.34 -4.30 10.33
C GLU A 227 -8.79 -5.72 10.31
N GLN A 228 -8.69 -6.33 9.12
CA GLN A 228 -8.15 -7.67 8.93
C GLN A 228 -7.62 -7.85 7.49
N ILE A 229 -6.54 -8.61 7.34
CA ILE A 229 -6.00 -9.07 6.05
C ILE A 229 -5.97 -10.59 6.03
N ASN A 230 -6.48 -11.20 4.96
CA ASN A 230 -6.37 -12.63 4.71
C ASN A 230 -5.49 -12.88 3.50
N LEU A 231 -4.45 -13.71 3.68
CA LEU A 231 -3.65 -14.29 2.62
C LEU A 231 -4.03 -15.76 2.49
N SER A 232 -4.50 -16.17 1.31
CA SER A 232 -5.02 -17.51 1.11
C SER A 232 -4.46 -18.20 -0.12
N PHE A 233 -4.18 -19.49 0.03
CA PHE A 233 -3.80 -20.39 -1.05
C PHE A 233 -4.88 -21.45 -1.19
N SER A 234 -5.37 -21.68 -2.40
CA SER A 234 -6.40 -22.68 -2.68
C SER A 234 -6.11 -23.49 -3.95
N ASN A 235 -6.84 -24.59 -4.14
CA ASN A 235 -6.55 -25.61 -5.14
C ASN A 235 -5.20 -26.29 -4.90
N LEU A 236 -4.86 -26.53 -3.63
CA LEU A 236 -3.66 -27.26 -3.26
C LEU A 236 -3.83 -28.76 -3.58
N VAL A 237 -2.83 -29.40 -4.17
CA VAL A 237 -2.89 -30.84 -4.54
C VAL A 237 -1.91 -31.68 -3.74
N ASP A 238 -2.15 -32.98 -3.67
CA ASP A 238 -1.24 -33.91 -2.99
C ASP A 238 0.20 -33.83 -3.53
N GLY A 239 1.16 -33.74 -2.62
CA GLY A 239 2.58 -33.60 -2.91
C GLY A 239 3.01 -32.16 -3.23
N GLN A 240 2.09 -31.20 -3.26
CA GLN A 240 2.42 -29.82 -3.55
C GLN A 240 3.18 -29.15 -2.40
N ARG A 241 4.19 -28.36 -2.75
CA ARG A 241 4.94 -27.51 -1.83
C ARG A 241 5.01 -26.09 -2.38
N ILE A 242 4.77 -25.10 -1.52
CA ILE A 242 4.84 -23.67 -1.84
C ILE A 242 5.74 -23.01 -0.79
N VAL A 243 6.71 -22.21 -1.23
CA VAL A 243 7.62 -21.45 -0.37
C VAL A 243 7.58 -19.99 -0.77
N PHE A 244 7.42 -19.12 0.22
CA PHE A 244 7.33 -17.68 0.05
C PHE A 244 7.86 -16.94 1.26
N ASP A 245 8.12 -15.66 1.09
CA ASP A 245 8.58 -14.74 2.12
C ASP A 245 8.02 -13.33 1.91
N ASN A 246 8.27 -12.46 2.90
CA ASN A 246 8.16 -11.01 2.80
C ASN A 246 6.82 -10.49 2.23
N PHE A 247 5.71 -10.82 2.88
CA PHE A 247 4.38 -10.29 2.53
C PHE A 247 4.28 -8.83 2.97
N ARG A 248 4.03 -7.92 2.02
CA ARG A 248 4.08 -6.46 2.25
C ARG A 248 3.22 -5.68 1.29
N THR A 249 3.04 -4.39 1.54
CA THR A 249 2.53 -3.44 0.53
C THR A 249 3.69 -2.73 -0.17
N GLY A 250 3.41 -2.07 -1.29
CA GLY A 250 4.44 -1.27 -1.97
C GLY A 250 3.98 -0.69 -3.29
N THR A 251 4.95 -0.35 -4.13
CA THR A 251 4.75 0.12 -5.51
C THR A 251 5.19 -0.95 -6.50
N ALA A 252 4.87 -0.76 -7.79
CA ALA A 252 5.28 -1.67 -8.86
C ALA A 252 6.79 -1.97 -8.79
N VAL A 253 7.16 -3.24 -8.91
CA VAL A 253 8.55 -3.64 -9.11
C VAL A 253 8.90 -3.37 -10.58
N GLY A 254 9.12 -2.08 -10.88
CA GLY A 254 9.61 -1.65 -12.18
C GLY A 254 11.10 -1.99 -12.36
N PRO A 255 11.64 -1.92 -13.59
CA PRO A 255 13.07 -1.81 -13.75
C PRO A 255 13.54 -0.62 -12.90
N THR A 256 14.50 -0.83 -12.01
CA THR A 256 15.03 0.22 -11.14
C THR A 256 15.67 1.30 -12.00
N VAL A 257 14.87 2.28 -12.41
CA VAL A 257 15.38 3.50 -13.04
C VAL A 257 16.13 4.24 -11.93
N PRO A 258 17.41 4.60 -12.11
CA PRO A 258 18.14 5.37 -11.11
C PRO A 258 17.31 6.59 -10.73
N GLU A 259 16.95 6.68 -9.45
CA GLU A 259 16.04 7.70 -8.97
C GLU A 259 16.55 9.08 -9.40
N PRO A 260 15.67 10.04 -9.73
CA PRO A 260 16.08 11.38 -10.14
C PRO A 260 17.07 12.04 -9.15
N GLY A 261 16.98 11.68 -7.87
CA GLY A 261 17.91 12.10 -6.82
C GLY A 261 19.34 11.61 -7.05
N THR A 262 19.55 10.37 -7.51
CA THR A 262 20.88 9.84 -7.85
C THR A 262 21.47 10.57 -9.05
N VAL A 263 20.65 10.89 -10.06
CA VAL A 263 21.07 11.67 -11.24
C VAL A 263 21.38 13.11 -10.85
N LEU A 264 20.59 13.71 -9.96
CA LEU A 264 20.83 15.05 -9.42
C LEU A 264 22.12 15.10 -8.59
N LEU A 265 22.32 14.13 -7.69
CA LEU A 265 23.54 14.04 -6.87
C LEU A 265 24.78 13.80 -7.72
N LEU A 266 24.67 12.95 -8.75
CA LEU A 266 25.71 12.78 -9.75
C LEU A 266 25.98 14.11 -10.48
N GLY A 267 24.93 14.82 -10.90
CA GLY A 267 25.04 16.13 -11.54
C GLY A 267 25.69 17.19 -10.64
N LEU A 268 25.32 17.25 -9.36
CA LEU A 268 25.92 18.13 -8.36
C LEU A 268 27.37 17.76 -8.08
N GLY A 269 27.69 16.46 -8.02
CA GLY A 269 29.05 15.96 -7.90
C GLY A 269 29.93 16.41 -9.07
N LEU A 270 29.43 16.27 -10.30
CA LEU A 270 30.12 16.71 -11.52
C LEU A 270 30.32 18.24 -11.56
N LEU A 271 29.29 19.02 -11.18
CA LEU A 271 29.41 20.48 -11.08
C LEU A 271 30.43 20.90 -10.01
N GLY A 272 30.46 20.21 -8.87
CA GLY A 272 31.46 20.40 -7.82
C GLY A 272 32.88 20.15 -8.33
N MET A 273 33.11 19.04 -9.04
CA MET A 273 34.41 18.74 -9.64
C MET A 273 34.82 19.79 -10.70
N ALA A 274 33.89 20.22 -11.54
CA ALA A 274 34.15 21.26 -12.55
C ALA A 274 34.51 22.62 -11.91
N ALA A 275 33.86 22.99 -10.81
CA ALA A 275 34.15 24.22 -10.07
C ALA A 275 35.54 24.18 -9.41
N VAL A 276 35.96 23.03 -8.86
CA VAL A 276 37.32 22.85 -8.31
C VAL A 276 38.38 22.94 -9.41
N ARG A 277 38.12 22.35 -10.58
CA ARG A 277 39.06 22.39 -11.72
C ARG A 277 39.31 23.80 -12.24
N ARG A 278 38.32 24.71 -12.22
CA ARG A 278 38.51 26.10 -12.66
C ARG A 278 39.30 26.98 -11.68
N LYS A 279 39.52 26.52 -10.44
CA LYS A 279 40.31 27.25 -9.42
C LYS A 279 41.78 26.85 -9.40
N ARG A 280 42.16 25.78 -10.10
CA ARG A 280 43.58 25.39 -10.32
C ARG A 280 44.03 25.95 -11.66
#